data_AF-A0A914Z3Y7-F1
#
_entry.id   AF-A0A914Z3Y7-F1
#
_cell.length_a   1.000
_cell.length_b   1.000
_cell.length_c   1.000
_cell.angle_alpha   90.00
_cell.angle_beta   90.00
_cell.angle_gamma   90.00
#
_symmetry.space_group_name_H-M   'P 1'
#
loop_
_entity.id
_entity.type
_entity.pdbx_description
1 polymer ?
#
loop_
_entity_poly.entity_id
_entity_poly.type
_entity_poly.pdbx_seq_one_letter_code
_entity_poly.pdbx_strand_id
1 'polypeptide(L)' 'MFDSAFQEAKENKVTITDSSLEIVKAAMDYCYRQNLSPSFFQDLNNAINLLYFCDKYDFETLKPQCRDLP' A
#
# COMPACT_ATOMS: atom_id res chain seq x y z
N MET A 1 -13.16 0.67 -6.01
CA MET A 1 -13.03 -0.62 -6.74
C MET A 1 -14.18 -1.56 -6.43
N PHE A 2 -14.43 -1.89 -5.16
CA PHE A 2 -15.45 -2.90 -4.79
C PHE A 2 -16.91 -2.38 -4.78
N ASP A 3 -17.15 -1.07 -4.67
CA ASP A 3 -18.51 -0.48 -4.73
C ASP A 3 -19.01 -0.18 -6.15
N SER A 4 -18.45 -0.84 -7.15
CA SER A 4 -18.72 -0.55 -8.56
C SER A 4 -19.37 -1.73 -9.27
N ALA A 5 -20.04 -1.48 -10.41
CA ALA A 5 -20.60 -2.55 -11.24
C ALA A 5 -19.54 -3.32 -12.07
N PHE A 6 -18.24 -3.06 -11.83
CA PHE A 6 -17.12 -3.63 -12.59
C PHE A 6 -16.82 -5.08 -12.17
N GLN A 7 -16.04 -5.79 -13.00
CA GLN A 7 -15.80 -7.24 -12.84
C GLN A 7 -15.11 -7.57 -11.52
N GLU A 8 -14.23 -6.69 -11.03
CA GLU A 8 -13.51 -6.85 -9.77
C GLU A 8 -14.47 -7.01 -8.58
N ALA A 9 -15.60 -6.31 -8.61
CA ALA A 9 -16.65 -6.41 -7.58
C ALA A 9 -17.46 -7.71 -7.68
N LYS A 10 -17.53 -8.32 -8.87
CA LYS A 10 -18.27 -9.58 -9.10
C LYS A 10 -17.42 -10.81 -8.82
N GLU A 11 -16.12 -10.73 -9.13
CA GLU A 11 -15.19 -11.85 -8.98
C GLU A 11 -14.55 -11.91 -7.57
N ASN A 12 -14.71 -10.88 -6.75
CA ASN A 12 -14.02 -10.73 -5.47
C ASN A 12 -12.49 -10.89 -5.62
N LYS A 13 -11.96 -10.49 -6.78
CA LYS A 13 -10.56 -10.65 -7.15
C LYS A 13 -10.06 -9.37 -7.77
N VAL A 14 -8.91 -8.91 -7.30
CA VAL A 14 -8.21 -7.74 -7.83
C VAL A 14 -6.79 -8.15 -8.20
N THR A 15 -6.35 -7.71 -9.38
CA THR A 15 -4.96 -7.91 -9.83
C THR A 15 -4.23 -6.57 -9.76
N ILE A 16 -3.13 -6.52 -9.03
CA ILE A 16 -2.23 -5.36 -8.91
C ILE A 16 -0.95 -5.71 -9.68
N THR A 17 -0.58 -4.91 -10.68
CA THR A 17 0.55 -5.20 -11.60
C THR A 17 1.65 -4.14 -11.55
N ASP A 18 1.37 -3.02 -10.92
CA ASP A 18 2.16 -1.80 -10.89
C ASP A 18 2.93 -1.62 -9.58
N SER A 19 2.97 -2.65 -8.73
CA SER A 19 3.68 -2.64 -7.46
C SER A 19 4.21 -4.02 -7.12
N SER A 20 5.32 -4.08 -6.37
CA SER A 20 5.90 -5.34 -5.95
C SER A 20 5.05 -6.00 -4.86
N LEU A 21 5.14 -7.33 -4.76
CA LEU A 21 4.45 -8.09 -3.73
C LEU A 21 4.80 -7.62 -2.30
N GLU A 22 6.04 -7.18 -2.09
CA GLU A 22 6.51 -6.70 -0.80
C GLU A 22 5.80 -5.40 -0.38
N ILE A 23 5.66 -4.43 -1.28
CA ILE A 23 4.94 -3.18 -1.01
C ILE A 23 3.46 -3.45 -0.75
N VAL A 24 2.83 -4.30 -1.56
CA VAL A 24 1.41 -4.66 -1.38
C VAL A 24 1.21 -5.36 -0.04
N LYS A 25 2.09 -6.27 0.36
CA LYS A 25 2.03 -6.92 1.67
C LYS A 25 2.14 -5.91 2.81
N ALA A 26 3.08 -4.98 2.73
CA ALA A 26 3.24 -3.93 3.74
C ALA A 26 1.98 -3.07 3.86
N ALA A 27 1.44 -2.59 2.73
CA ALA A 27 0.20 -1.81 2.74
C ALA A 27 -0.99 -2.60 3.35
N MET A 28 -1.10 -3.89 3.03
CA MET A 28 -2.12 -4.76 3.61
C MET A 28 -1.90 -4.97 5.12
N ASP A 29 -0.66 -5.22 5.57
CA ASP A 29 -0.35 -5.32 6.99
C ASP A 29 -0.73 -4.03 7.74
N TYR A 30 -0.48 -2.87 7.13
CA TYR A 30 -0.92 -1.59 7.66
C TYR A 30 -2.45 -1.49 7.74
N CYS A 31 -3.20 -1.93 6.72
CA CYS A 31 -4.67 -1.94 6.79
C CYS A 31 -5.20 -2.70 8.01
N TYR A 32 -4.59 -3.85 8.32
CA TYR A 32 -5.07 -4.73 9.40
C TYR A 32 -4.50 -4.39 10.77
N ARG A 33 -3.27 -3.87 10.85
CA ARG A 33 -2.54 -3.65 12.11
C ARG A 33 -2.34 -2.19 12.46
N GLN A 34 -2.62 -1.28 11.52
CA GLN A 34 -2.33 0.15 11.58
C GLN A 34 -0.87 0.49 11.93
N ASN A 35 0.05 -0.42 11.61
CA ASN A 35 1.46 -0.26 11.94
C ASN A 35 2.34 -0.97 10.90
N LEU A 36 3.50 -0.37 10.63
CA LEU A 36 4.56 -0.95 9.81
C LEU A 36 5.83 -1.10 10.65
N SER A 37 6.58 -2.16 10.38
CA SER A 37 7.87 -2.36 11.05
C SER A 37 8.83 -1.22 10.68
N PRO A 38 9.50 -0.57 11.64
CA PRO A 38 10.55 0.42 11.34
C PRO A 38 11.67 -0.13 10.45
N SER A 39 11.92 -1.45 10.51
CA SER A 39 12.90 -2.11 9.66
C SER A 39 12.55 -2.05 8.16
N PHE A 40 11.27 -1.93 7.82
CA PHE A 40 10.81 -1.82 6.43
C PHE A 40 11.31 -0.54 5.77
N PHE A 41 11.40 0.53 6.55
CA PHE A 41 11.85 1.84 6.11
C PHE A 41 13.37 2.00 6.06
N GLN A 42 14.13 0.99 6.49
CA GLN A 42 15.60 1.00 6.37
C GLN A 42 16.07 0.92 4.90
N ASP A 43 15.23 0.37 4.02
CA ASP A 43 15.45 0.45 2.57
C ASP A 43 14.69 1.65 2.01
N LEU A 44 15.45 2.65 1.55
CA LEU A 44 14.89 3.87 0.95
C LEU A 44 14.02 3.56 -0.28
N ASN A 45 14.34 2.52 -1.05
CA ASN A 45 13.52 2.13 -2.20
C ASN A 45 12.14 1.61 -1.76
N ASN A 46 12.07 0.88 -0.64
CA ASN A 46 10.80 0.41 -0.08
C ASN A 46 9.94 1.58 0.38
N ALA A 47 10.55 2.56 1.06
CA ALA A 47 9.91 3.80 1.45
C ALA A 47 9.33 4.58 0.26
N ILE A 48 10.13 4.79 -0.79
CA ILE A 48 9.71 5.52 -2.00
C ILE A 48 8.59 4.77 -2.72
N ASN A 49 8.74 3.45 -2.93
CA ASN A 49 7.73 2.65 -3.62
C ASN A 49 6.42 2.57 -2.82
N LEU A 50 6.49 2.48 -1.49
CA LEU A 50 5.33 2.53 -0.62
C LEU A 50 4.66 3.90 -0.66
N LEU A 51 5.42 4.99 -0.74
CA LEU A 51 4.87 6.33 -0.91
C LEU A 51 4.07 6.45 -2.22
N TYR A 52 4.62 5.97 -3.34
CA TYR A 52 3.91 5.93 -4.62
C TYR A 52 2.65 5.06 -4.56
N PHE A 53 2.73 3.90 -3.90
CA PHE A 53 1.56 3.05 -3.68
C PHE A 53 0.48 3.76 -2.86
N CYS A 54 0.86 4.45 -1.77
CA CYS A 54 -0.07 5.18 -0.93
C CYS A 54 -0.76 6.32 -1.68
N ASP A 55 -0.04 7.01 -2.57
CA ASP A 55 -0.60 8.06 -3.42
C ASP A 55 -1.60 7.52 -4.42
N LYS A 56 -1.33 6.35 -5.02
CA LYS A 56 -2.20 5.75 -6.04
C LYS A 56 -3.46 5.08 -5.48
N TYR A 57 -3.34 4.46 -4.30
CA TYR A 57 -4.41 3.68 -3.66
C TYR A 57 -5.08 4.43 -2.50
N ASP A 58 -4.85 5.74 -2.39
CA ASP A 58 -5.47 6.64 -1.39
C ASP A 58 -5.28 6.21 0.08
N PHE A 59 -4.06 5.79 0.44
CA PHE A 59 -3.70 5.51 1.84
C PHE A 59 -3.30 6.81 2.57
N GLU A 60 -4.29 7.67 2.86
CA GLU A 60 -4.07 9.01 3.42
C GLU A 60 -3.33 9.01 4.77
N THR A 61 -3.54 8.00 5.62
CA THR A 61 -2.92 7.94 6.96
C THR A 61 -1.51 7.36 6.95
N LEU A 62 -1.18 6.55 5.95
CA LEU A 62 0.14 5.94 5.81
C LEU A 62 1.12 6.85 5.04
N LYS A 63 0.60 7.63 4.09
CA LYS A 63 1.39 8.52 3.24
C LYS A 63 2.31 9.49 4.03
N PRO A 64 1.89 10.15 5.13
CA PRO A 64 2.76 11.01 5.92
C PRO A 64 3.91 10.23 6.59
N GLN A 65 3.63 9.01 7.06
CA GLN A 65 4.64 8.17 7.72
C GLN A 65 5.76 7.74 6.77
N CYS A 66 5.44 7.62 5.47
CA CYS A 66 6.43 7.34 4.42
C CYS A 66 7.20 8.59 3.97
N ARG A 67 6.66 9.80 4.22
CA ARG A 67 7.28 11.07 3.84
C ARG A 67 8.21 11.60 4.92
N ASP A 68 7.80 11.47 6.17
CA ASP A 68 8.50 11.98 7.35
C ASP A 68 9.48 10.93 7.93
N LEU A 69 10.10 10.16 7.03
CA LEU A 69 11.10 9.16 7.41
C LEU A 69 12.21 9.84 8.25
N PRO A 70 12.58 9.29 9.42
CA PRO A 70 13.71 9.78 10.18
C PRO A 70 15.04 9.58 9.44
#